data_AF-A0A9R1VQ52-F1
#
_entry.id   AF-A0A9R1VQ52-F1
#
_cell.length_a   1.000
_cell.length_b   1.000
_cell.length_c   1.000
_cell.angle_alpha   90.00
_cell.angle_beta   90.00
_cell.angle_gamma   90.00
#
_symmetry.space_group_name_H-M   'P 1'
#
loop_
_entity.id
_entity.type
_entity.pdbx_description
1 polymer ?
#
loop_
_entity_poly.entity_id
_entity_poly.type
_entity_poly.pdbx_seq_one_letter_code
_entity_poly.pdbx_strand_id
1 'polypeptide(L)'
;MKSEDIYYPHPWLQDLAWDAIYVAVEPILTRWPFKNLIREKALTTTMKHIHYEDENSRYITIGCVEKALCMLACWVEDPNGDYFKKHLTRIRDMIWVQEDGMTVQSFGSQHWDSVLSIHALIDCNMVDETGPTLEKGHEFIKHSQIKDNPSGDFRSMYRHISKGGWTYSDQDHGWQLSDCTAHGLMVNFNVLKISLLMNNICCLLLAKMPREIVGEKIKTKHLFDSINLLLSLQYKNGGFSGWEPAGSPKWLEVLSYFTNLELLCFSFESVIQDLYLALFCGK
;
A
#
# COMPACT_ATOMS: atom_id res chain seq x y z
N MET A 1 -19.21 -17.91 -12.79
CA MET A 1 -17.85 -17.72 -13.34
C MET A 1 -17.70 -18.66 -14.51
N LYS A 2 -17.22 -18.19 -15.65
CA LYS A 2 -16.94 -19.10 -16.77
C LYS A 2 -15.60 -19.79 -16.49
N SER A 3 -15.38 -20.97 -17.07
CA SER A 3 -14.12 -21.71 -16.90
C SER A 3 -12.90 -20.92 -17.35
N GLU A 4 -13.11 -20.06 -18.34
CA GLU A 4 -12.14 -19.17 -18.97
C GLU A 4 -11.65 -18.08 -18.00
N ASP A 5 -12.45 -17.75 -16.99
CA ASP A 5 -12.14 -16.73 -15.99
C ASP A 5 -11.44 -17.33 -14.75
N ILE A 6 -10.98 -18.59 -14.80
CA ILE A 6 -10.32 -19.25 -13.66
C ILE A 6 -8.82 -19.36 -13.95
N TYR A 7 -8.03 -18.48 -13.33
CA TYR A 7 -6.57 -18.49 -13.42
C TYR A 7 -5.95 -19.51 -12.47
N TYR A 8 -6.45 -19.60 -11.23
CA TYR A 8 -6.04 -20.62 -10.26
C TYR A 8 -7.19 -21.60 -9.95
N PRO A 9 -7.19 -22.81 -10.54
CA PRO A 9 -8.19 -23.81 -10.21
C PRO A 9 -7.96 -24.34 -8.80
N HIS A 10 -9.04 -24.44 -8.02
CA HIS A 10 -8.97 -24.97 -6.66
C HIS A 10 -8.68 -26.47 -6.67
N PRO A 11 -7.77 -26.95 -5.82
CA PRO A 11 -7.67 -28.37 -5.51
C PRO A 11 -8.92 -28.85 -4.78
N TRP A 12 -9.39 -30.06 -5.07
CA TRP A 12 -10.58 -30.65 -4.41
C TRP A 12 -10.52 -30.65 -2.88
N LEU A 13 -9.30 -30.71 -2.30
CA LEU A 13 -9.10 -30.68 -0.85
C LEU A 13 -9.42 -29.29 -0.26
N GLN A 14 -9.13 -28.23 -1.01
CA GLN A 14 -9.48 -26.87 -0.64
C GLN A 14 -11.00 -26.72 -0.62
N ASP A 15 -11.70 -27.18 -1.66
CA ASP A 15 -13.17 -27.14 -1.72
C ASP A 15 -13.81 -27.94 -0.56
N LEU A 16 -13.31 -29.15 -0.29
CA LEU A 16 -13.78 -29.96 0.84
C LEU A 16 -13.60 -29.25 2.19
N ALA A 17 -12.48 -28.54 2.38
CA ALA A 17 -12.24 -27.78 3.60
C ALA A 17 -13.22 -26.61 3.75
N TRP A 18 -13.50 -25.88 2.66
CA TRP A 18 -14.49 -24.79 2.68
C TRP A 18 -15.90 -25.29 2.94
N ASP A 19 -16.29 -26.38 2.29
CA ASP A 19 -17.59 -27.00 2.52
C ASP A 19 -17.73 -27.45 3.98
N ALA A 20 -16.67 -28.03 4.56
CA ALA A 20 -16.68 -28.39 5.97
C ALA A 20 -16.82 -27.17 6.89
N ILE A 21 -16.14 -26.07 6.58
CA ILE A 21 -16.26 -24.82 7.35
C ILE A 21 -17.67 -24.26 7.24
N TYR A 22 -18.23 -24.20 6.03
CA TYR A 22 -19.56 -23.63 5.80
C TYR A 22 -20.69 -24.48 6.37
N VAL A 23 -20.65 -25.80 6.15
CA VAL A 23 -21.75 -26.70 6.53
C VAL A 23 -21.68 -27.09 8.01
N ALA A 24 -20.48 -27.27 8.57
CA ALA A 24 -20.32 -27.74 9.96
C ALA A 24 -19.91 -26.63 10.91
N VAL A 25 -18.85 -25.89 10.61
CA VAL A 25 -18.24 -24.95 11.58
C VAL A 25 -19.10 -23.70 11.75
N GLU A 26 -19.58 -23.10 10.67
CA GLU A 26 -20.36 -21.86 10.69
C GLU A 26 -21.66 -21.98 11.53
N PRO A 27 -22.49 -23.05 11.39
CA PRO A 27 -23.64 -23.27 12.27
C PRO A 27 -23.27 -23.51 13.74
N ILE A 28 -22.11 -24.08 14.04
CA ILE A 28 -21.66 -24.28 15.43
C ILE A 28 -21.30 -22.93 16.04
N LEU A 29 -20.55 -22.10 15.31
CA LEU A 29 -20.12 -20.79 15.78
C LEU A 29 -21.28 -19.80 15.93
N THR A 30 -22.44 -20.02 15.30
CA THR A 30 -23.64 -19.16 15.49
C THR A 30 -24.43 -19.49 16.75
N ARG A 31 -24.16 -20.65 17.36
CA ARG A 31 -24.89 -21.14 18.53
C ARG A 31 -24.14 -20.87 19.83
N TRP A 32 -24.92 -20.77 20.91
CA TRP A 32 -24.35 -20.71 22.26
C TRP A 32 -23.71 -22.07 22.63
N PRO A 33 -22.53 -22.12 23.26
CA PRO A 33 -21.74 -20.99 23.79
C PRO A 33 -20.69 -20.42 22.83
N PHE A 34 -20.45 -21.07 21.68
CA PHE A 34 -19.36 -20.73 20.76
C PHE A 34 -19.49 -19.34 20.13
N LYS A 35 -20.72 -18.86 19.92
CA LYS A 35 -20.98 -17.49 19.47
C LYS A 35 -20.27 -16.46 20.36
N ASN A 36 -20.49 -16.54 21.67
CA ASN A 36 -19.98 -15.54 22.61
C ASN A 36 -18.50 -15.79 22.92
N LEU A 37 -18.08 -17.06 23.00
CA LEU A 37 -16.71 -17.41 23.38
C LEU A 37 -15.69 -17.27 22.25
N ILE A 38 -16.11 -17.49 20.99
CA ILE A 38 -15.22 -17.52 19.82
C ILE A 38 -15.58 -16.42 18.84
N ARG A 39 -16.81 -16.41 18.31
CA ARG A 39 -17.17 -15.47 17.23
C ARG A 39 -17.10 -14.01 17.67
N GLU A 40 -17.72 -13.66 18.79
CA GLU A 40 -17.71 -12.27 19.28
C GLU A 40 -16.28 -11.80 19.56
N LYS A 41 -15.43 -12.65 20.15
CA LYS A 41 -14.00 -12.34 20.34
C LYS A 41 -13.27 -12.14 19.02
N ALA A 42 -13.50 -13.01 18.05
CA ALA A 42 -12.90 -12.89 16.72
C ALA A 42 -13.32 -11.57 16.06
N LEU A 43 -14.61 -11.21 16.10
CA LEU A 43 -15.12 -9.94 15.55
C LEU A 43 -14.50 -8.73 16.25
N THR A 44 -14.41 -8.72 17.58
CA THR A 44 -13.73 -7.65 18.33
C THR A 44 -12.26 -7.54 17.96
N THR A 45 -11.55 -8.66 17.81
CA THR A 45 -10.16 -8.66 17.34
C THR A 45 -10.06 -8.14 15.90
N THR A 46 -10.94 -8.55 15.00
CA THR A 46 -10.98 -8.06 13.61
C THR A 46 -11.20 -6.55 13.58
N MET A 47 -12.18 -6.01 14.30
CA MET A 47 -12.42 -4.56 14.37
C MET A 47 -11.22 -3.81 14.96
N LYS A 48 -10.52 -4.39 15.95
CA LYS A 48 -9.27 -3.81 16.46
C LYS A 48 -8.19 -3.69 15.37
N HIS A 49 -8.05 -4.69 14.50
CA HIS A 49 -7.10 -4.62 13.38
C HIS A 49 -7.55 -3.62 12.30
N ILE A 50 -8.85 -3.56 11.99
CA ILE A 50 -9.42 -2.59 11.06
C ILE A 50 -9.16 -1.16 11.54
N HIS A 51 -9.53 -0.82 12.78
CA HIS A 51 -9.28 0.52 13.32
C HIS A 51 -7.81 0.89 13.36
N TYR A 52 -6.94 -0.07 13.65
CA TYR A 52 -5.51 0.15 13.61
C TYR A 52 -5.02 0.47 12.19
N GLU A 53 -5.52 -0.25 11.20
CA GLU A 53 -5.23 0.01 9.79
C GLU A 53 -5.69 1.41 9.38
N ASP A 54 -6.92 1.74 9.74
CA ASP A 54 -7.56 3.01 9.39
C ASP A 54 -6.80 4.20 9.97
N GLU A 55 -6.41 4.14 11.25
CA GLU A 55 -5.68 5.21 11.90
C GLU A 55 -4.29 5.41 11.30
N ASN A 56 -3.57 4.32 11.04
CA ASN A 56 -2.18 4.38 10.57
C ASN A 56 -2.05 4.76 9.10
N SER A 57 -3.03 4.39 8.28
CA SER A 57 -3.11 4.77 6.87
C SER A 57 -3.88 6.09 6.64
N ARG A 58 -4.30 6.78 7.70
CA ARG A 58 -5.19 7.96 7.62
C ARG A 58 -6.43 7.69 6.76
N TYR A 59 -7.00 6.50 6.94
CA TYR A 59 -8.22 6.00 6.34
C TYR A 59 -8.12 5.72 4.83
N ILE A 60 -6.89 5.61 4.29
CA ILE A 60 -6.58 5.25 2.89
C ILE A 60 -6.55 3.72 2.70
N THR A 61 -6.05 2.97 3.71
CA THR A 61 -5.79 1.52 3.71
C THR A 61 -4.78 1.05 2.64
N ILE A 62 -4.47 -0.24 2.56
CA ILE A 62 -3.51 -0.81 1.57
C ILE A 62 -4.11 -0.94 0.17
N GLY A 63 -5.34 -0.52 -0.07
CA GLY A 63 -5.89 -0.45 -1.41
C GLY A 63 -7.40 -0.32 -1.46
N CYS A 64 -7.95 -0.04 -2.64
CA CYS A 64 -9.38 0.26 -2.83
C CYS A 64 -10.31 -0.85 -2.29
N VAL A 65 -9.85 -2.09 -2.32
CA VAL A 65 -10.60 -3.27 -1.87
C VAL A 65 -10.74 -3.31 -0.36
N GLU A 66 -9.60 -3.25 0.33
CA GLU A 66 -9.56 -3.16 1.78
C GLU A 66 -10.28 -1.89 2.24
N LYS A 67 -10.05 -0.75 1.56
CA LYS A 67 -10.69 0.54 1.84
C LYS A 67 -12.20 0.44 1.90
N ALA A 68 -12.81 -0.24 0.92
CA ALA A 68 -14.26 -0.37 0.86
C ALA A 68 -14.78 -1.30 1.97
N LEU A 69 -14.10 -2.42 2.22
CA LEU A 69 -14.49 -3.40 3.23
C LEU A 69 -14.33 -2.87 4.67
N CYS A 70 -13.20 -2.21 4.98
CA CYS A 70 -12.97 -1.56 6.27
C CYS A 70 -13.99 -0.45 6.52
N MET A 71 -14.24 0.40 5.51
CA MET A 71 -15.26 1.44 5.61
C MET A 71 -16.66 0.88 5.88
N LEU A 72 -17.04 -0.22 5.21
CA LEU A 72 -18.30 -0.90 5.45
C LEU A 72 -18.34 -1.50 6.86
N ALA A 73 -17.26 -2.12 7.33
CA ALA A 73 -17.18 -2.67 8.67
C ALA A 73 -17.35 -1.58 9.75
N CYS A 74 -16.70 -0.43 9.59
CA CYS A 74 -16.88 0.73 10.47
C CYS A 74 -18.31 1.30 10.41
N TRP A 75 -18.96 1.28 9.25
CA TRP A 75 -20.36 1.67 9.13
C TRP A 75 -21.29 0.70 9.86
N VAL A 76 -21.06 -0.61 9.75
CA VAL A 76 -21.84 -1.63 10.46
C VAL A 76 -21.64 -1.51 11.98
N GLU A 77 -20.42 -1.18 12.43
CA GLU A 77 -20.13 -0.97 13.85
C GLU A 77 -20.83 0.29 14.41
N ASP A 78 -20.65 1.45 13.76
CA ASP A 78 -21.33 2.70 14.10
C ASP A 78 -21.50 3.60 12.86
N PRO A 79 -22.71 3.67 12.27
CA PRO A 79 -23.00 4.52 11.11
C PRO A 79 -22.75 6.02 11.33
N ASN A 80 -22.76 6.48 12.59
CA ASN A 80 -22.51 7.87 12.95
C ASN A 80 -21.12 8.09 13.56
N GLY A 81 -20.31 7.03 13.62
CA GLY A 81 -18.99 7.02 14.23
C GLY A 81 -17.95 7.80 13.44
N ASP A 82 -16.89 8.21 14.15
CA ASP A 82 -15.81 9.00 13.56
C ASP A 82 -14.99 8.20 12.53
N TYR A 83 -14.84 6.88 12.69
CA TYR A 83 -14.12 6.04 11.74
C TYR A 83 -14.79 6.04 10.37
N PHE A 84 -16.11 5.80 10.33
CA PHE A 84 -16.87 5.85 9.09
C PHE A 84 -16.80 7.22 8.43
N LYS A 85 -17.01 8.30 9.19
CA LYS A 85 -16.93 9.68 8.67
C LYS A 85 -15.56 10.00 8.06
N LYS A 86 -14.46 9.59 8.70
CA LYS A 86 -13.10 9.81 8.18
C LYS A 86 -12.81 8.94 6.95
N HIS A 87 -13.40 7.76 6.83
CA HIS A 87 -13.34 7.01 5.59
C HIS A 87 -14.06 7.69 4.43
N LEU A 88 -15.20 8.34 4.67
CA LEU A 88 -15.94 9.06 3.64
C LEU A 88 -15.11 10.21 3.05
N THR A 89 -14.34 10.92 3.88
CA THR A 89 -13.49 12.02 3.41
C THR A 89 -12.35 11.57 2.49
N ARG A 90 -12.00 10.28 2.52
CA ARG A 90 -10.92 9.67 1.73
C ARG A 90 -11.39 8.91 0.48
N ILE A 91 -12.70 8.83 0.21
CA ILE A 91 -13.21 8.15 -1.01
C ILE A 91 -12.69 8.84 -2.27
N ARG A 92 -12.64 10.18 -2.26
CA ARG A 92 -12.19 10.97 -3.42
C ARG A 92 -10.76 10.62 -3.85
N ASP A 93 -9.90 10.24 -2.91
CA ASP A 93 -8.51 9.88 -3.18
C ASP A 93 -8.42 8.64 -4.11
N MET A 94 -9.44 7.78 -4.08
CA MET A 94 -9.56 6.56 -4.89
C MET A 94 -10.25 6.79 -6.23
N ILE A 95 -10.76 7.99 -6.52
CA ILE A 95 -11.53 8.25 -7.75
C ILE A 95 -10.64 8.99 -8.76
N TRP A 96 -10.60 8.46 -9.99
CA TRP A 96 -9.85 9.05 -11.10
C TRP A 96 -10.77 9.29 -12.30
N VAL A 97 -10.64 10.47 -12.93
CA VAL A 97 -11.43 10.84 -14.11
C VAL A 97 -10.55 10.72 -15.35
N GLN A 98 -10.99 9.89 -16.28
CA GLN A 98 -10.32 9.55 -17.54
C GLN A 98 -11.18 9.98 -18.75
N GLU A 99 -10.61 9.82 -19.93
CA GLU A 99 -11.27 10.10 -21.21
C GLU A 99 -12.55 9.29 -21.45
N ASP A 100 -12.65 8.09 -20.88
CA ASP A 100 -13.77 7.16 -21.01
C ASP A 100 -14.71 7.16 -19.79
N GLY A 101 -14.45 7.98 -18.78
CA GLY A 101 -15.31 8.15 -17.62
C GLY A 101 -14.58 8.19 -16.29
N MET A 102 -15.25 7.76 -15.24
CA MET A 102 -14.73 7.80 -13.88
C MET A 102 -14.44 6.37 -13.41
N THR A 103 -13.22 6.14 -12.93
CA THR A 103 -12.74 4.83 -12.49
C THR A 103 -12.27 4.89 -11.04
N VAL A 104 -12.26 3.75 -10.36
CA VAL A 104 -11.64 3.63 -9.04
C VAL A 104 -10.21 3.14 -9.19
N GLN A 105 -9.28 3.96 -8.72
CA GLN A 105 -7.89 3.59 -8.48
C GLN A 105 -7.72 3.09 -7.04
N SER A 106 -6.56 2.48 -6.78
CA SER A 106 -6.10 2.23 -5.42
C SER A 106 -5.60 3.56 -4.81
N PHE A 107 -4.55 3.54 -4.00
CA PHE A 107 -3.96 4.74 -3.38
C PHE A 107 -3.16 5.66 -4.34
N GLY A 108 -3.18 5.44 -5.67
CA GLY A 108 -2.40 6.19 -6.68
C GLY A 108 -0.94 5.75 -6.81
N SER A 109 -0.20 6.28 -7.79
CA SER A 109 1.20 5.94 -8.13
C SER A 109 2.17 7.15 -8.10
N GLN A 110 1.81 8.21 -7.37
CA GLN A 110 2.44 9.53 -7.44
C GLN A 110 3.96 9.49 -7.21
N HIS A 111 4.42 8.82 -6.14
CA HIS A 111 5.85 8.66 -5.83
C HIS A 111 6.54 7.79 -6.87
N TRP A 112 5.95 6.65 -7.21
CA TRP A 112 6.49 5.73 -8.22
C TRP A 112 6.72 6.40 -9.57
N ASP A 113 5.71 7.12 -10.08
CA ASP A 113 5.80 7.78 -11.38
C ASP A 113 6.74 8.99 -11.33
N SER A 114 6.72 9.76 -10.23
CA SER A 114 7.60 10.93 -10.07
C SER A 114 9.06 10.51 -10.02
N VAL A 115 9.40 9.46 -9.25
CA VAL A 115 10.77 9.00 -9.06
C VAL A 115 11.34 8.41 -10.35
N LEU A 116 10.54 7.64 -11.10
CA LEU A 116 10.95 7.09 -12.40
C LEU A 116 11.05 8.18 -13.48
N SER A 117 10.15 9.17 -13.47
CA SER A 117 10.22 10.30 -14.41
C SER A 117 11.49 11.12 -14.19
N ILE A 118 11.86 11.39 -12.94
CA ILE A 118 13.11 12.09 -12.62
C ILE A 118 14.33 11.28 -13.07
N HIS A 119 14.33 9.97 -12.85
CA HIS A 119 15.38 9.11 -13.40
C HIS A 119 15.49 9.24 -14.92
N ALA A 120 14.37 9.16 -15.63
CA ALA A 120 14.36 9.28 -17.09
C ALA A 120 14.89 10.64 -17.58
N LEU A 121 14.48 11.75 -16.95
CA LEU A 121 14.97 13.09 -17.31
C LEU A 121 16.47 13.24 -17.12
N ILE A 122 17.02 12.67 -16.03
CA ILE A 122 18.45 12.68 -15.74
C ILE A 122 19.20 11.81 -16.75
N ASP A 123 18.74 10.58 -16.98
CA ASP A 123 19.41 9.61 -17.85
C ASP A 123 19.36 10.02 -19.33
N CYS A 124 18.34 10.76 -19.74
CA CYS A 124 18.23 11.38 -21.07
C CYS A 124 19.01 12.69 -21.22
N ASN A 125 19.78 13.10 -20.19
CA ASN A 125 20.57 14.34 -20.19
C ASN A 125 19.72 15.61 -20.44
N MET A 126 18.49 15.66 -19.92
CA MET A 126 17.58 16.81 -20.08
C MET A 126 17.66 17.81 -18.93
N VAL A 127 18.68 17.73 -18.07
CA VAL A 127 18.76 18.52 -16.83
C VAL A 127 18.82 20.02 -17.08
N ASP A 128 19.54 20.45 -18.11
CA ASP A 128 19.67 21.87 -18.46
C ASP A 128 18.33 22.49 -18.90
N GLU A 129 17.42 21.68 -19.45
CA GLU A 129 16.09 22.10 -19.91
C GLU A 129 15.00 21.91 -18.84
N THR A 130 15.24 21.04 -17.85
CA THR A 130 14.22 20.60 -16.89
C THR A 130 14.53 20.93 -15.43
N GLY A 131 15.52 21.80 -15.16
CA GLY A 131 15.92 22.23 -13.81
C GLY A 131 14.75 22.52 -12.85
N PRO A 132 13.80 23.41 -13.19
CA PRO A 132 12.65 23.70 -12.32
C PRO A 132 11.73 22.49 -12.06
N THR A 133 11.61 21.58 -13.03
CA THR A 133 10.84 20.33 -12.89
C THR A 133 11.55 19.37 -11.95
N LEU A 134 12.88 19.24 -12.08
CA LEU A 134 13.71 18.40 -11.22
C LEU A 134 13.72 18.90 -9.77
N GLU A 135 13.78 20.22 -9.57
CA GLU A 135 13.69 20.84 -8.25
C GLU A 135 12.36 20.48 -7.56
N LYS A 136 11.23 20.69 -8.24
CA LYS A 136 9.90 20.35 -7.71
C LYS A 136 9.73 18.85 -7.47
N GLY A 137 10.23 18.02 -8.38
CA GLY A 137 10.19 16.57 -8.25
C GLY A 137 10.99 16.07 -7.06
N HIS A 138 12.19 16.61 -6.86
CA HIS A 138 13.01 16.32 -5.68
C HIS A 138 12.35 16.82 -4.39
N GLU A 139 11.74 18.00 -4.40
CA GLU A 139 10.97 18.51 -3.28
C GLU A 139 9.80 17.58 -2.93
N PHE A 140 9.04 17.12 -3.92
CA PHE A 140 7.96 16.17 -3.72
C PHE A 140 8.44 14.86 -3.11
N ILE A 141 9.53 14.26 -3.63
CA ILE A 141 10.12 13.03 -3.07
C ILE A 141 10.57 13.25 -1.63
N LYS A 142 11.23 14.38 -1.33
CA LYS A 142 11.70 14.70 0.03
C LYS A 142 10.54 14.78 1.03
N HIS A 143 9.43 15.40 0.62
CA HIS A 143 8.23 15.50 1.45
C HIS A 143 7.51 14.15 1.55
N SER A 144 7.50 13.34 0.50
CA SER A 144 6.80 12.05 0.47
C SER A 144 7.41 10.96 1.36
N GLN A 145 8.64 11.16 1.86
CA GLN A 145 9.28 10.20 2.74
C GLN A 145 8.58 10.09 4.10
N ILE A 146 8.29 8.87 4.53
CA ILE A 146 7.64 8.54 5.81
C ILE A 146 8.54 8.93 6.98
N LYS A 147 8.00 9.69 7.94
CA LYS A 147 8.76 10.24 9.07
C LYS A 147 8.73 9.37 10.33
N ASP A 148 7.68 8.58 10.50
CA ASP A 148 7.37 7.85 11.72
C ASP A 148 7.02 6.39 11.42
N ASN A 149 7.24 5.51 12.40
CA ASN A 149 6.73 4.14 12.31
C ASN A 149 5.23 4.11 12.61
N PRO A 150 4.54 3.00 12.26
CA PRO A 150 3.15 2.83 12.67
C PRO A 150 3.01 2.92 14.20
N SER A 151 1.85 3.35 14.65
CA SER A 151 1.57 3.68 16.05
C SER A 151 1.68 2.46 16.97
N GLY A 152 2.07 2.70 18.22
CA GLY A 152 2.07 1.68 19.28
C GLY A 152 2.97 0.47 19.00
N ASP A 153 2.54 -0.70 19.47
CA ASP A 153 3.20 -1.98 19.19
C ASP A 153 2.74 -2.55 17.84
N PHE A 154 3.25 -1.94 16.77
CA PHE A 154 2.91 -2.29 15.39
C PHE A 154 3.27 -3.72 15.00
N ARG A 155 4.23 -4.36 15.70
CA ARG A 155 4.57 -5.77 15.47
C ARG A 155 3.45 -6.71 15.89
N SER A 156 2.77 -6.41 17.01
CA SER A 156 1.59 -7.16 17.44
C SER A 156 0.41 -7.03 16.47
N MET A 157 0.44 -6.00 15.64
CA MET A 157 -0.56 -5.72 14.59
C MET A 157 -0.09 -6.18 13.20
N TYR A 158 0.96 -6.99 13.12
CA TYR A 158 1.50 -7.54 11.88
C TYR A 158 1.91 -6.45 10.87
N ARG A 159 2.53 -5.37 11.36
CA ARG A 159 3.16 -4.35 10.51
C ARG A 159 4.68 -4.37 10.67
N HIS A 160 5.37 -4.00 9.60
CA HIS A 160 6.81 -3.76 9.61
C HIS A 160 7.15 -2.29 9.95
N ILE A 161 8.43 -1.98 10.12
CA ILE A 161 8.86 -0.57 10.23
C ILE A 161 8.58 0.16 8.92
N SER A 162 8.14 1.42 9.01
CA SER A 162 7.88 2.29 7.85
C SER A 162 8.76 3.53 7.80
N LYS A 163 9.33 3.93 8.95
CA LYS A 163 10.12 5.15 9.07
C LYS A 163 11.31 5.14 8.11
N GLY A 164 11.46 6.26 7.38
CA GLY A 164 12.51 6.44 6.39
C GLY A 164 12.18 5.84 5.02
N GLY A 165 11.08 5.11 4.90
CA GLY A 165 10.61 4.57 3.64
C GLY A 165 9.87 5.56 2.76
N TRP A 166 9.58 5.11 1.55
CA TRP A 166 8.59 5.72 0.66
C TRP A 166 7.50 4.71 0.35
N THR A 167 6.27 5.20 0.23
CA THR A 167 5.15 4.41 -0.27
C THR A 167 5.16 4.44 -1.80
N TYR A 168 4.25 3.71 -2.42
CA TYR A 168 4.03 3.78 -3.87
C TYR A 168 3.34 5.08 -4.31
N SER A 169 2.54 5.70 -3.44
CA SER A 169 1.76 6.91 -3.69
C SER A 169 2.36 8.15 -3.06
N ASP A 170 2.00 8.46 -1.82
CA ASP A 170 2.45 9.63 -1.08
C ASP A 170 2.68 9.30 0.40
N GLN A 171 3.15 10.29 1.16
CA GLN A 171 3.42 10.13 2.59
C GLN A 171 2.18 9.70 3.39
N ASP A 172 0.99 10.11 2.93
CA ASP A 172 -0.28 9.92 3.63
C ASP A 172 -0.75 8.46 3.60
N HIS A 173 -0.30 7.66 2.64
CA HIS A 173 -0.55 6.20 2.66
C HIS A 173 0.19 5.50 3.81
N GLY A 174 1.40 5.93 4.19
CA GLY A 174 2.13 5.45 5.37
C GLY A 174 2.73 4.02 5.30
N TRP A 175 2.34 3.22 4.30
CA TRP A 175 2.86 1.87 4.09
C TRP A 175 4.03 1.87 3.11
N GLN A 176 5.25 1.69 3.66
CA GLN A 176 6.49 1.69 2.87
C GLN A 176 6.52 0.52 1.88
N LEU A 177 7.20 0.70 0.75
CA LEU A 177 7.51 -0.37 -0.19
C LEU A 177 9.02 -0.39 -0.47
N SER A 178 9.61 -1.58 -0.53
CA SER A 178 11.07 -1.74 -0.63
C SER A 178 11.66 -1.14 -1.90
N ASP A 179 11.03 -1.37 -3.05
CA ASP A 179 11.46 -0.81 -4.34
C ASP A 179 11.24 0.71 -4.40
N CYS A 180 10.11 1.23 -3.92
CA CYS A 180 9.82 2.66 -3.81
C CYS A 180 10.83 3.36 -2.91
N THR A 181 11.21 2.69 -1.82
CA THR A 181 12.24 3.16 -0.90
C THR A 181 13.61 3.15 -1.56
N ALA A 182 13.95 2.09 -2.31
CA ALA A 182 15.19 2.02 -3.06
C ALA A 182 15.27 3.11 -4.14
N HIS A 183 14.20 3.32 -4.92
CA HIS A 183 14.12 4.39 -5.91
C HIS A 183 14.14 5.78 -5.29
N GLY A 184 13.38 6.01 -4.21
CA GLY A 184 13.42 7.27 -3.46
C GLY A 184 14.82 7.57 -2.97
N LEU A 185 15.51 6.56 -2.45
CA LEU A 185 16.91 6.63 -2.05
C LEU A 185 17.85 6.86 -3.25
N MET A 186 17.58 6.25 -4.42
CA MET A 186 18.35 6.40 -5.64
C MET A 186 18.16 7.75 -6.32
N VAL A 187 16.96 8.32 -6.47
CA VAL A 187 16.79 9.69 -7.01
C VAL A 187 17.44 10.70 -6.13
N ASN A 188 17.38 10.47 -4.82
CA ASN A 188 18.28 11.13 -3.94
C ASN A 188 19.70 10.91 -4.51
N PHE A 189 20.32 9.73 -4.48
CA PHE A 189 21.72 9.51 -4.94
C PHE A 189 22.12 9.85 -6.41
N ASN A 190 21.23 9.82 -7.40
CA ASN A 190 21.54 9.76 -8.86
C ASN A 190 21.73 11.12 -9.51
N VAL A 191 21.35 12.19 -8.82
CA VAL A 191 21.54 13.54 -9.33
C VAL A 191 23.05 13.84 -9.57
N LEU A 192 24.01 13.07 -9.05
CA LEU A 192 25.45 13.34 -9.21
C LEU A 192 26.13 12.77 -10.48
N LYS A 193 25.44 12.10 -11.41
CA LYS A 193 26.10 11.39 -12.52
C LYS A 193 26.52 12.28 -13.72
N ILE A 194 26.10 13.54 -13.78
CA ILE A 194 26.20 14.37 -15.00
C ILE A 194 27.61 14.96 -15.25
N SER A 195 28.57 14.82 -14.33
CA SER A 195 29.93 15.36 -14.58
C SER A 195 31.01 14.32 -14.89
N LEU A 196 30.81 13.01 -14.71
CA LEU A 196 31.89 12.03 -14.89
C LEU A 196 31.38 10.69 -15.44
N LEU A 197 31.84 10.37 -16.66
CA LEU A 197 31.67 9.10 -17.36
C LEU A 197 32.09 7.88 -16.51
N MET A 198 31.28 6.81 -16.60
CA MET A 198 31.61 5.38 -16.42
C MET A 198 32.07 4.82 -15.05
N ASN A 199 31.53 3.60 -14.81
CA ASN A 199 32.02 2.48 -13.98
C ASN A 199 31.48 2.30 -12.55
N ASN A 200 30.61 1.29 -12.44
CA ASN A 200 30.46 0.28 -11.37
C ASN A 200 30.39 0.72 -9.90
N ILE A 201 29.34 0.18 -9.25
CA ILE A 201 29.03 0.13 -7.82
C ILE A 201 28.08 1.24 -7.35
N CYS A 202 26.81 0.83 -7.21
CA CYS A 202 25.78 1.44 -6.40
C CYS A 202 26.30 1.64 -4.96
N CYS A 203 26.55 2.89 -4.56
CA CYS A 203 26.51 3.35 -3.17
C CYS A 203 26.83 4.86 -3.10
N LEU A 204 25.92 5.64 -2.52
CA LEU A 204 26.20 6.89 -1.79
C LEU A 204 26.79 8.07 -2.58
N LEU A 205 25.97 8.81 -3.34
CA LEU A 205 26.47 9.89 -4.21
C LEU A 205 25.75 11.25 -4.12
N LEU A 206 24.96 11.55 -3.08
CA LEU A 206 24.22 12.83 -3.06
C LEU A 206 24.87 14.07 -2.47
N ALA A 207 25.85 13.89 -1.59
CA ALA A 207 26.30 15.00 -0.76
C ALA A 207 26.93 16.16 -1.56
N LYS A 208 27.13 16.00 -2.88
CA LYS A 208 28.02 16.85 -3.69
C LYS A 208 27.36 17.66 -4.82
N MET A 209 26.04 17.60 -5.03
CA MET A 209 25.37 18.40 -6.07
C MET A 209 25.21 19.89 -5.66
N PRO A 210 25.29 20.86 -6.59
CA PRO A 210 25.06 22.28 -6.33
C PRO A 210 23.60 22.51 -5.91
N ARG A 211 23.40 23.35 -4.89
CA ARG A 211 22.04 23.66 -4.38
C ARG A 211 21.18 24.37 -5.43
N GLU A 212 21.82 24.96 -6.41
CA GLU A 212 21.25 25.77 -7.49
C GLU A 212 20.39 24.96 -8.46
N ILE A 213 20.54 23.62 -8.49
CA ILE A 213 19.84 22.74 -9.45
C ILE A 213 18.69 21.98 -8.78
N VAL A 214 18.88 21.52 -7.53
CA VAL A 214 17.94 20.60 -6.86
C VAL A 214 17.43 21.11 -5.51
N GLY A 215 17.76 22.35 -5.15
CA GLY A 215 17.34 22.96 -3.89
C GLY A 215 17.98 22.31 -2.66
N GLU A 216 17.27 22.36 -1.53
CA GLU A 216 17.79 21.89 -0.25
C GLU A 216 17.83 20.35 -0.17
N LYS A 217 19.02 19.82 0.17
CA LYS A 217 19.32 18.39 0.34
C LYS A 217 18.52 17.77 1.50
N ILE A 218 18.17 16.49 1.34
CA ILE A 218 17.61 15.69 2.44
C ILE A 218 18.62 15.54 3.58
N LYS A 219 18.14 15.55 4.83
CA LYS A 219 18.99 15.38 6.02
C LYS A 219 19.60 13.97 6.04
N THR A 220 20.89 13.87 6.35
CA THR A 220 21.62 12.58 6.38
C THR A 220 20.94 11.52 7.25
N LYS A 221 20.36 11.92 8.38
CA LYS A 221 19.61 11.02 9.27
C LYS A 221 18.51 10.25 8.52
N HIS A 222 17.79 10.92 7.63
CA HIS A 222 16.69 10.32 6.88
C HIS A 222 17.18 9.28 5.86
N LEU A 223 18.38 9.46 5.30
CA LEU A 223 19.00 8.46 4.42
C LEU A 223 19.36 7.20 5.21
N PHE A 224 19.88 7.35 6.43
CA PHE A 224 20.15 6.20 7.31
C PHE A 224 18.88 5.47 7.71
N ASP A 225 17.79 6.20 7.98
CA ASP A 225 16.49 5.58 8.26
C ASP A 225 16.03 4.72 7.07
N SER A 226 16.16 5.19 5.82
CA SER A 226 15.86 4.42 4.60
C SER A 226 16.73 3.16 4.45
N ILE A 227 18.05 3.28 4.68
CA ILE A 227 18.98 2.15 4.59
C ILE A 227 18.63 1.10 5.65
N ASN A 228 18.32 1.53 6.88
CA ASN A 228 17.91 0.63 7.95
C ASN A 228 16.62 -0.11 7.60
N LEU A 229 15.65 0.58 7.00
CA LEU A 229 14.42 -0.05 6.50
C LEU A 229 14.73 -1.12 5.45
N LEU A 230 15.50 -0.79 4.39
CA LEU A 230 15.84 -1.75 3.34
C LEU A 230 16.55 -2.97 3.91
N LEU A 231 17.59 -2.79 4.73
CA LEU A 231 18.32 -3.90 5.35
C LEU A 231 17.44 -4.79 6.22
N SER A 232 16.42 -4.22 6.87
CA SER A 232 15.45 -5.00 7.67
C SER A 232 14.50 -5.86 6.84
N LEU A 233 14.33 -5.57 5.54
CA LEU A 233 13.48 -6.30 4.61
C LEU A 233 14.21 -7.45 3.90
N GLN A 234 15.55 -7.53 4.03
CA GLN A 234 16.33 -8.57 3.37
C GLN A 234 16.04 -9.95 3.98
N TYR A 235 15.65 -10.90 3.13
CA TYR A 235 15.47 -12.28 3.53
C TYR A 235 16.78 -13.07 3.54
N LYS A 236 16.79 -14.26 4.17
CA LYS A 236 17.97 -15.13 4.31
C LYS A 236 18.64 -15.51 3.00
N ASN A 237 17.89 -15.51 1.88
CA ASN A 237 18.42 -15.79 0.55
C ASN A 237 18.99 -14.55 -0.16
N GLY A 238 19.03 -13.40 0.52
CA GLY A 238 19.48 -12.11 -0.02
C GLY A 238 18.43 -11.32 -0.78
N GLY A 239 17.24 -11.88 -1.05
CA GLY A 239 16.14 -11.21 -1.74
C GLY A 239 15.36 -10.24 -0.87
N PHE A 240 14.60 -9.37 -1.51
CA PHE A 240 13.71 -8.39 -0.88
C PHE A 240 12.29 -8.60 -1.39
N SER A 241 11.32 -8.43 -0.50
CA SER A 241 9.88 -8.44 -0.78
C SER A 241 9.32 -7.01 -0.69
N GLY A 242 8.08 -6.79 -1.12
CA GLY A 242 7.47 -5.46 -1.19
C GLY A 242 7.36 -4.77 0.17
N TRP A 243 6.34 -5.15 0.96
CA TRP A 243 5.99 -4.46 2.20
C TRP A 243 6.63 -5.05 3.46
N GLU A 244 6.87 -6.36 3.49
CA GLU A 244 7.31 -7.08 4.68
C GLU A 244 8.30 -8.19 4.31
N PRO A 245 9.22 -8.60 5.20
CA PRO A 245 10.17 -9.67 4.90
C PRO A 245 9.45 -10.97 4.52
N ALA A 246 9.97 -11.67 3.51
CA ALA A 246 9.48 -13.00 3.18
C ALA A 246 9.56 -13.92 4.41
N GLY A 247 8.60 -14.82 4.56
CA GLY A 247 8.53 -15.67 5.75
C GLY A 247 7.43 -16.73 5.69
N SER A 248 6.42 -16.50 4.85
CA SER A 248 5.33 -17.45 4.61
C SER A 248 5.83 -18.73 3.95
N PRO A 249 5.46 -19.92 4.47
CA PRO A 249 5.80 -21.18 3.84
C PRO A 249 5.01 -21.39 2.54
N LYS A 250 5.65 -21.99 1.53
CA LYS A 250 5.07 -22.17 0.18
C LYS A 250 3.74 -22.91 0.14
N TRP A 251 3.45 -23.76 1.12
CA TRP A 251 2.18 -24.50 1.15
C TRP A 251 0.97 -23.59 1.38
N LEU A 252 1.16 -22.37 1.92
CA LEU A 252 0.07 -21.40 2.04
C LEU A 252 -0.47 -20.95 0.67
N GLU A 253 0.34 -21.01 -0.39
CA GLU A 253 -0.13 -20.73 -1.76
C GLU A 253 -1.22 -21.71 -2.22
N VAL A 254 -1.23 -22.93 -1.69
CA VAL A 254 -2.27 -23.94 -1.96
C VAL A 254 -3.63 -23.49 -1.38
N LEU A 255 -3.62 -22.61 -0.39
CA LEU A 255 -4.83 -22.03 0.18
C LEU A 255 -5.24 -20.74 -0.54
N SER A 256 -4.57 -20.32 -1.62
CA SER A 256 -4.97 -19.11 -2.34
C SER A 256 -6.40 -19.25 -2.86
N TYR A 257 -7.25 -18.28 -2.53
CA TYR A 257 -8.68 -18.26 -2.87
C TYR A 257 -8.97 -17.41 -4.10
N PHE A 258 -8.00 -16.63 -4.55
CA PHE A 258 -8.15 -15.75 -5.70
C PHE A 258 -8.02 -16.60 -6.96
N THR A 259 -9.13 -17.23 -7.35
CA THR A 259 -9.27 -17.90 -8.64
C THR A 259 -9.03 -16.92 -9.78
N ASN A 260 -9.36 -15.65 -9.59
CA ASN A 260 -9.02 -14.55 -10.48
C ASN A 260 -9.08 -13.17 -9.76
N LEU A 261 -8.26 -12.21 -10.21
CA LEU A 261 -8.31 -10.80 -9.74
C LEU A 261 -9.65 -10.11 -10.10
N GLU A 262 -10.39 -10.65 -11.08
CA GLU A 262 -11.67 -10.11 -11.53
C GLU A 262 -12.83 -10.30 -10.52
N LEU A 263 -12.76 -11.30 -9.62
CA LEU A 263 -13.77 -11.48 -8.56
C LEU A 263 -13.75 -10.36 -7.53
N LEU A 264 -12.59 -9.73 -7.32
CA LEU A 264 -12.53 -8.43 -6.65
C LEU A 264 -13.42 -7.46 -7.45
N CYS A 265 -13.09 -7.19 -8.72
CA CYS A 265 -13.73 -6.16 -9.56
C CYS A 265 -15.26 -6.26 -9.66
N PHE A 266 -15.85 -7.45 -9.80
CA PHE A 266 -17.32 -7.60 -9.86
C PHE A 266 -18.02 -7.26 -8.54
N SER A 267 -17.38 -7.51 -7.40
CA SER A 267 -17.89 -7.02 -6.10
C SER A 267 -17.69 -5.51 -5.96
N PHE A 268 -16.64 -4.95 -6.57
CA PHE A 268 -16.38 -3.50 -6.56
C PHE A 268 -17.37 -2.71 -7.38
N GLU A 269 -17.79 -3.16 -8.56
CA GLU A 269 -18.80 -2.42 -9.34
C GLU A 269 -20.10 -2.26 -8.54
N SER A 270 -20.57 -3.33 -7.89
CA SER A 270 -21.72 -3.27 -6.98
C SER A 270 -21.46 -2.32 -5.80
N VAL A 271 -20.34 -2.46 -5.10
CA VAL A 271 -20.05 -1.65 -3.90
C VAL A 271 -19.82 -0.17 -4.26
N ILE A 272 -19.17 0.13 -5.39
CA ILE A 272 -18.95 1.48 -5.90
C ILE A 272 -20.28 2.09 -6.35
N GLN A 273 -21.13 1.34 -7.03
CA GLN A 273 -22.43 1.83 -7.48
C GLN A 273 -23.37 2.07 -6.29
N ASP A 274 -23.37 1.19 -5.30
CA ASP A 274 -24.14 1.35 -4.06
C ASP A 274 -23.60 2.52 -3.21
N LEU A 275 -22.28 2.69 -3.11
CA LEU A 275 -21.66 3.84 -2.46
C LEU A 275 -21.94 5.14 -3.20
N TYR A 276 -21.88 5.15 -4.53
CA TYR A 276 -22.18 6.32 -5.35
C TYR A 276 -23.66 6.73 -5.18
N LEU A 277 -24.59 5.78 -5.23
CA LEU A 277 -26.00 6.03 -5.02
C LEU A 277 -26.28 6.54 -3.60
N ALA A 278 -25.65 5.95 -2.59
CA ALA A 278 -25.80 6.36 -1.19
C ALA A 278 -25.21 7.76 -0.91
N LEU A 279 -24.10 8.14 -1.56
CA LEU A 279 -23.36 9.37 -1.27
C LEU A 279 -23.76 10.55 -2.15
N PHE A 280 -24.14 10.32 -3.41
CA PHE A 280 -24.35 11.37 -4.40
C PHE A 280 -25.78 11.45 -4.95
N CYS A 281 -26.56 10.36 -4.85
CA CYS A 281 -27.98 10.36 -5.27
C CYS A 281 -28.96 10.40 -4.08
N GLY A 282 -28.47 10.45 -2.84
CA GLY A 282 -29.28 10.63 -1.63
C GLY A 282 -29.74 12.08 -1.42
N LYS A 283 -30.73 12.51 -2.21
CA LYS A 283 -31.72 13.55 -1.86
C LYS A 283 -33.10 13.14 -2.34
#